data_AF-A0A2P6NY40-F1
#
_entry.id   AF-A0A2P6NY40-F1
#
_cell.length_a   1.000
_cell.length_b   1.000
_cell.length_c   1.000
_cell.angle_alpha   90.00
_cell.angle_beta   90.00
_cell.angle_gamma   90.00
#
_symmetry.space_group_name_H-M   'P 1'
#
loop_
_entity.id
_entity.type
_entity.pdbx_description
1 polymer ?
#
loop_
_entity_poly.entity_id
_entity_poly.type
_entity_poly.pdbx_seq_one_letter_code
_entity_poly.pdbx_strand_id
1 'polypeptide(L)' 'MKRGDLPSHTQNACPNVLIECGSRDIGCDWKGQRHKHAVHRSECPHCILRQDILKLKSERYYLLLVDCPLNVPPAGT' A
#
# COMPACT_ATOMS: atom_id res chain seq x y z
N MET A 1 3.50 -31.77 -11.57
CA MET A 1 4.05 -30.40 -11.58
C MET A 1 5.23 -30.37 -12.56
N LYS A 2 5.23 -29.49 -13.58
CA LYS A 2 6.37 -29.35 -14.49
C LYS A 2 7.49 -28.60 -13.78
N ARG A 3 8.73 -29.08 -13.91
CA ARG A 3 9.92 -28.64 -13.16
C ARG A 3 10.39 -27.20 -13.48
N GLY A 4 9.71 -26.48 -14.39
CA GLY A 4 10.11 -25.15 -14.89
C GLY A 4 9.29 -23.97 -14.37
N ASP A 5 8.16 -24.19 -13.69
CA ASP A 5 7.24 -23.10 -13.30
C ASP A 5 7.45 -22.61 -11.86
N LEU A 6 8.64 -22.79 -11.28
CA LEU A 6 8.90 -22.37 -9.90
C LEU A 6 8.65 -20.87 -9.67
N PRO A 7 9.11 -19.94 -10.53
CA PRO A 7 8.80 -18.51 -10.37
C PRO A 7 7.29 -18.26 -10.42
N SER A 8 6.62 -18.78 -11.45
CA SER A 8 5.18 -18.65 -11.66
C SER A 8 4.37 -19.20 -10.47
N HIS A 9 4.80 -20.34 -9.92
CA HIS A 9 4.19 -20.96 -8.74
C HIS A 9 4.40 -20.11 -7.49
N THR A 10 5.63 -19.66 -7.23
CA THR A 10 5.93 -18.83 -6.04
C THR A 10 5.15 -17.52 -6.05
N GLN A 11 5.02 -16.90 -7.22
CA GLN A 11 4.30 -15.63 -7.37
C GLN A 11 2.78 -15.77 -7.18
N ASN A 12 2.18 -16.86 -7.69
CA ASN A 12 0.72 -16.93 -7.81
C ASN A 12 0.05 -17.94 -6.88
N ALA A 13 0.71 -19.07 -6.57
CA ALA A 13 0.04 -20.25 -6.02
C ALA A 13 0.69 -20.82 -4.76
N CYS A 14 1.95 -20.49 -4.47
CA CYS A 14 2.66 -21.08 -3.34
C CYS A 14 2.05 -20.60 -2.01
N PRO A 15 1.51 -21.51 -1.17
CA PRO A 15 0.89 -21.12 0.10
C PRO A 15 1.92 -20.73 1.17
N ASN A 16 3.15 -21.22 1.02
CA ASN A 16 4.24 -21.05 1.99
C ASN A 16 5.22 -19.93 1.60
N VAL A 17 5.05 -19.31 0.43
CA VAL A 17 5.85 -18.14 0.05
C VAL A 17 5.59 -17.00 1.04
N LEU A 18 6.65 -16.31 1.42
CA LEU A 18 6.58 -15.13 2.26
C LEU A 18 6.12 -13.95 1.42
N ILE A 19 5.05 -13.30 1.83
CA ILE A 19 4.53 -12.08 1.23
C ILE A 19 4.48 -10.97 2.27
N GLU A 20 4.52 -9.74 1.80
CA GLU A 20 4.41 -8.54 2.62
C GLU A 20 2.96 -8.09 2.72
N CYS A 21 2.63 -7.37 3.78
CA CYS A 21 1.33 -6.74 3.91
C CYS A 21 1.13 -5.67 2.84
N GLY A 22 -0.07 -5.60 2.25
CA GLY A 22 -0.43 -4.55 1.30
C GLY A 22 -0.41 -3.13 1.91
N SER A 23 -0.38 -3.01 3.24
CA SER A 23 -0.24 -1.75 3.98
C SER A 23 1.19 -1.41 4.37
N ARG A 24 2.20 -2.00 3.71
CA ARG A 24 3.61 -1.68 3.95
C ARG A 24 3.95 -0.22 3.65
N ASP A 25 3.32 0.37 2.65
CA ASP A 25 3.42 1.80 2.27
C ASP A 25 2.92 2.78 3.36
N ILE A 26 2.15 2.27 4.32
CA ILE A 26 1.64 3.03 5.47
C ILE A 26 2.16 2.49 6.80
N GLY A 27 3.28 1.74 6.77
CA GLY A 27 4.06 1.38 7.95
C GLY A 27 3.78 0.00 8.55
N CYS A 28 3.07 -0.90 7.85
CA CYS A 28 2.95 -2.27 8.31
C CYS A 28 4.20 -3.10 7.94
N ASP A 29 4.95 -3.57 8.93
CA ASP A 29 6.15 -4.39 8.74
C ASP A 29 5.88 -5.90 8.68
N TRP A 30 4.62 -6.30 8.61
CA TRP A 30 4.28 -7.73 8.58
C TRP A 30 4.77 -8.39 7.29
N LYS A 31 5.47 -9.52 7.47
CA LYS A 31 5.90 -10.43 6.42
C LYS A 31 5.65 -11.86 6.87
N GLY A 32 4.89 -12.62 6.10
CA GLY A 32 4.49 -13.96 6.50
C GLY A 32 4.00 -14.82 5.34
N GLN A 33 3.68 -16.07 5.64
CA GLN A 33 3.24 -17.03 4.64
C GLN A 33 1.90 -16.61 4.02
N ARG A 34 1.75 -16.81 2.70
CA ARG A 34 0.54 -16.44 1.95
C ARG A 34 -0.76 -16.93 2.59
N HIS A 35 -0.80 -18.16 3.09
CA HIS A 35 -2.01 -18.68 3.73
C HIS A 35 -2.38 -17.97 5.05
N LYS A 36 -1.40 -17.38 5.75
CA LYS A 36 -1.61 -16.59 6.98
C LYS A 36 -1.98 -15.13 6.69
N HIS A 37 -1.79 -14.68 5.45
CA HIS A 37 -2.06 -13.30 5.06
C HIS A 37 -3.54 -12.93 5.19
N ALA A 38 -4.47 -13.87 4.97
CA ALA A 38 -5.90 -13.59 5.13
C ALA A 38 -6.24 -13.22 6.59
N VAL A 39 -5.72 -13.98 7.55
CA VAL A 39 -5.88 -13.73 9.00
C VAL A 39 -5.22 -12.41 9.39
N HIS A 40 -3.97 -12.21 8.96
CA HIS A 40 -3.29 -10.93 9.20
C HIS A 40 -4.10 -9.75 8.63
N ARG A 41 -4.63 -9.87 7.42
CA ARG A 41 -5.38 -8.79 6.77
C ARG A 41 -6.64 -8.38 7.55
N SER A 42 -7.34 -9.33 8.17
CA SER A 42 -8.51 -9.03 9.00
C SER A 42 -8.18 -8.36 10.33
N GLU A 43 -6.98 -8.57 10.86
CA GLU A 43 -6.57 -8.10 12.19
C GLU A 43 -5.58 -6.93 12.14
N CYS A 44 -4.99 -6.65 10.97
CA CYS A 44 -3.96 -5.65 10.81
C CYS A 44 -4.54 -4.23 10.99
N PRO A 45 -4.09 -3.46 12.01
CA PRO A 45 -4.57 -2.09 12.23
C PRO A 45 -4.34 -1.19 11.01
N HIS A 46 -3.22 -1.38 10.30
CA HIS A 46 -2.92 -0.61 9.08
C HIS A 46 -3.81 -1.01 7.91
N CYS A 47 -4.34 -2.24 7.85
CA CYS A 47 -5.32 -2.62 6.84
C CYS A 47 -6.68 -2.01 7.14
N ILE A 48 -7.08 -2.02 8.42
CA ILE A 48 -8.34 -1.45 8.89
C ILE A 48 -8.36 0.07 8.65
N LEU A 49 -7.30 0.77 9.03
CA LEU A 49 -7.20 2.23 8.91
C LEU A 49 -6.74 2.71 7.53
N ARG A 50 -6.52 1.79 6.57
CA ARG A 50 -5.89 2.13 5.29
C ARG A 50 -6.64 3.25 4.55
N GLN A 51 -7.95 3.14 4.46
CA GLN A 51 -8.76 4.12 3.72
C GLN A 51 -8.67 5.52 4.35
N ASP A 52 -8.77 5.61 5.67
CA ASP A 52 -8.68 6.87 6.40
C ASP A 52 -7.29 7.50 6.26
N ILE A 53 -6.22 6.71 6.39
CA ILE A 53 -4.84 7.18 6.21
C ILE A 53 -4.62 7.70 4.78
N LEU A 54 -5.12 6.99 3.76
CA LEU A 54 -4.99 7.42 2.37
C LEU A 54 -5.77 8.71 2.09
N LYS A 55 -6.95 8.86 2.67
CA LYS A 55 -7.75 10.09 2.59
C LYS A 55 -7.04 11.27 3.28
N LEU A 56 -6.53 11.07 4.49
CA LEU A 56 -5.77 12.12 5.19
C LEU A 56 -4.50 12.52 4.43
N LYS A 57 -3.80 11.55 3.82
CA LYS A 57 -2.64 11.83 2.97
C LYS A 57 -3.01 12.62 1.72
N SER A 58 -4.13 12.30 1.05
CA SER A 58 -4.57 13.04 -0.13
C SER A 58 -5.01 14.45 0.24
N GLU A 59 -5.80 14.63 1.30
CA GLU A 59 -6.22 15.94 1.81
C GLU A 59 -5.02 16.80 2.22
N ARG A 60 -4.05 16.22 2.94
CA ARG A 60 -2.78 16.89 3.26
C ARG A 60 -2.02 17.29 2.00
N TYR A 61 -1.95 16.42 1.00
CA TYR A 61 -1.30 16.76 -0.28
C TYR A 61 -2.00 17.93 -0.98
N TYR A 62 -3.33 17.97 -0.99
CA TYR A 62 -4.08 19.10 -1.53
C TYR A 62 -3.78 20.39 -0.73
N LEU A 63 -3.84 20.37 0.60
CA LEU A 63 -3.52 21.55 1.41
C LEU A 63 -2.09 22.06 1.15
N LEU A 64 -1.10 21.16 1.09
CA LEU A 64 0.29 21.53 0.75
C LEU A 64 0.42 22.16 -0.66
N LEU A 65 -0.46 21.83 -1.59
CA LEU A 65 -0.49 22.45 -2.92
C LEU A 65 -1.23 23.80 -2.94
N VAL A 66 -2.26 23.98 -2.11
CA VAL A 66 -3.07 25.22 -2.08
C VAL A 66 -2.40 26.31 -1.22
N ASP A 67 -1.62 25.94 -0.21
CA ASP A 67 -0.88 26.88 0.66
C ASP A 67 0.44 27.39 0.05
N CYS A 68 0.66 27.23 -1.27
CA CYS A 68 1.80 27.85 -1.95
C CYS A 68 1.40 29.24 -2.51
N PRO A 69 1.82 30.36 -1.88
CA PRO A 69 1.55 31.72 -2.37
C PRO A 69 2.28 32.07 -3.69
N LEU A 70 2.96 31.12 -4.33
CA LEU A 70 3.60 31.31 -5.63
C LEU A 70 2.71 30.92 -6.82
N ASN A 71 1.49 30.45 -6.59
CA ASN A 71 0.55 30.18 -7.68
C ASN A 71 -0.33 31.41 -7.98
N VAL A 72 0.28 32.60 -8.02
CA VAL A 72 -0.35 33.79 -8.59
C VAL A 72 -0.22 33.64 -10.11
N PRO A 73 -1.31 33.45 -10.88
CA PRO A 73 -1.22 33.60 -12.32
C PRO A 73 -0.67 35.01 -12.61
N PRO A 74 0.29 35.18 -13.54
CA PRO A 74 0.84 36.49 -13.81
C PRO A 74 -0.29 37.45 -14.21
N ALA A 75 -0.49 38.49 -13.40
CA ALA A 75 -1.35 39.59 -13.73
C ALA A 75 -0.64 40.48 -14.76
N GLY A 76 -1.28 40.70 -15.91
CA GLY A 76 -0.85 41.62 -16.97
C GLY A 76 -0.10 40.90 -18.10
N THR A 77 -0.38 41.15 -19.38
CA THR A 77 -0.93 42.36 -20.01
C THR A 77 -1.68 41.99 -21.28
#